data_AF-A0A2N7D689-F1
#
_entry.id   AF-A0A2N7D689-F1
#
_cell.length_a   1.000
_cell.length_b   1.000
_cell.length_c   1.000
_cell.angle_alpha   90.00
_cell.angle_beta   90.00
_cell.angle_gamma   90.00
#
_symmetry.space_group_name_H-M   'P 1'
#
loop_
_entity.id
_entity.type
_entity.pdbx_description
1 polymer ?
#
loop_
_entity_poly.entity_id
_entity_poly.type
_entity_poly.pdbx_seq_one_letter_code
_entity_poly.pdbx_strand_id
1 'polypeptide(L)'
;MSITSYFYEQNAKRLAEQYNRLSATSVHHVWCKYWPNTGDRVLDVGAGSGRDAHWLNDRGCQVIACEPCNSLREIGERLTGREVLWLNDELPCVDKVSKLAQKFDVILLSAVWMHLPNKHRQQGIQSLASLLESNGILVISLRYGGFNDGRESFPVSVTELKALADNADLAMVDEFEGDDLQLRQDIVWRTVVMQKVIAADKGKKHGA
;
A
#
# COMPACT_ATOMS: atom_id res chain seq x y z
N MET A 1 -17.27 7.26 -10.68
CA MET A 1 -16.26 7.81 -9.74
C MET A 1 -16.80 7.60 -8.33
N SER A 2 -16.04 6.97 -7.43
CA SER A 2 -16.50 6.76 -6.04
C SER A 2 -16.52 8.08 -5.26
N ILE A 3 -17.26 8.14 -4.15
CA ILE A 3 -17.30 9.32 -3.24
C ILE A 3 -15.87 9.65 -2.79
N THR A 4 -15.10 8.63 -2.41
CA THR A 4 -13.69 8.74 -2.06
C THR A 4 -12.84 9.34 -3.18
N SER A 5 -12.98 8.85 -4.42
CA SER A 5 -12.23 9.38 -5.56
C SER A 5 -12.54 10.86 -5.81
N TYR A 6 -13.82 11.22 -5.77
CA TYR A 6 -14.26 12.60 -5.95
C TYR A 6 -13.69 13.52 -4.84
N PHE A 7 -13.70 13.08 -3.58
CA PHE A 7 -13.11 13.84 -2.48
C PHE A 7 -11.62 14.12 -2.70
N TYR A 8 -10.86 13.09 -3.09
CA TYR A 8 -9.42 13.23 -3.34
C TYR A 8 -9.12 14.16 -4.51
N GLU A 9 -9.92 14.13 -5.59
CA GLU A 9 -9.76 15.07 -6.72
C GLU A 9 -9.98 16.52 -6.26
N GLN A 10 -11.06 16.81 -5.55
CA GLN A 10 -11.39 18.17 -5.11
C GLN A 10 -10.39 18.73 -4.09
N ASN A 11 -9.75 17.86 -3.31
CA ASN A 11 -8.88 18.25 -2.21
C ASN A 11 -7.39 17.99 -2.47
N ALA A 12 -7.00 17.60 -3.69
CA ALA A 12 -5.68 17.06 -4.00
C ALA A 12 -4.53 17.95 -3.50
N LYS A 13 -4.56 19.25 -3.78
CA LYS A 13 -3.50 20.19 -3.36
C LYS A 13 -3.35 20.24 -1.83
N ARG A 14 -4.46 20.44 -1.12
CA ARG A 14 -4.48 20.52 0.35
C ARG A 14 -4.00 19.22 0.98
N LEU A 15 -4.45 18.08 0.46
CA LEU A 15 -4.05 16.77 0.95
C LEU A 15 -2.58 16.49 0.66
N ALA A 16 -2.08 16.84 -0.54
CA ALA A 16 -0.67 16.73 -0.89
C ALA A 16 0.22 17.53 0.06
N GLU A 17 -0.12 18.80 0.33
CA GLU A 17 0.61 19.61 1.31
C GLU A 17 0.60 18.99 2.71
N GLN A 18 -0.54 18.47 3.15
CA GLN A 18 -0.67 17.81 4.46
C GLN A 18 0.16 16.52 4.53
N TYR A 19 0.10 15.69 3.49
CA TYR A 19 0.76 14.38 3.45
C TYR A 19 2.26 14.50 3.30
N ASN A 20 2.72 15.44 2.47
CA ASN A 20 4.15 15.65 2.18
C ASN A 20 4.88 16.41 3.31
N ARG A 21 4.16 16.99 4.29
CA ARG A 21 4.77 17.56 5.51
C ARG A 21 5.34 16.49 6.45
N LEU A 22 4.80 15.28 6.41
CA LEU A 22 5.32 14.16 7.16
C LEU A 22 6.44 13.51 6.36
N SER A 23 7.58 13.21 7.00
CA SER A 23 8.65 12.47 6.32
C SER A 23 8.22 11.01 6.11
N ALA A 24 8.46 10.45 4.92
CA ALA A 24 8.19 9.04 4.65
C ALA A 24 8.97 8.13 5.61
N THR A 25 10.22 8.48 5.92
CA THR A 25 11.04 7.80 6.94
C THR A 25 10.31 7.71 8.28
N SER A 26 9.68 8.79 8.76
CA SER A 26 8.90 8.78 9.99
C SER A 26 7.62 7.96 9.86
N VAL A 27 6.91 8.07 8.74
CA VAL A 27 5.67 7.29 8.49
C VAL A 27 5.97 5.78 8.47
N HIS A 28 7.14 5.39 7.97
CA HIS A 28 7.50 4.00 7.71
C HIS A 28 8.51 3.42 8.71
N HIS A 29 8.88 4.14 9.77
CA HIS A 29 9.95 3.73 10.69
C HIS A 29 9.69 2.40 11.40
N VAL A 30 8.42 2.10 11.73
CA VAL A 30 8.07 0.92 12.54
C VAL A 30 8.41 -0.40 11.85
N TRP A 31 8.46 -0.42 10.52
CA TRP A 31 8.79 -1.60 9.72
C TRP A 31 10.15 -1.47 9.04
N CYS A 32 11.08 -0.66 9.58
CA CYS A 32 12.36 -0.36 8.95
C CYS A 32 13.24 -1.57 8.62
N LYS A 33 13.09 -2.67 9.37
CA LYS A 33 13.78 -3.94 9.08
C LYS A 33 13.36 -4.60 7.76
N TYR A 34 12.27 -4.14 7.16
CA TYR A 34 11.71 -4.60 5.89
C TYR A 34 11.77 -3.53 4.80
N TRP A 35 12.45 -2.41 5.03
CA TRP A 35 12.61 -1.41 3.98
C TRP A 35 13.33 -2.00 2.77
N PRO A 36 12.92 -1.62 1.55
CA PRO A 36 13.54 -2.12 0.35
C PRO A 36 15.00 -1.64 0.27
N ASN A 37 15.80 -2.47 -0.38
CA ASN A 37 17.19 -2.23 -0.71
C ASN A 37 17.30 -1.48 -2.04
N THR A 38 18.46 -0.89 -2.28
CA THR A 38 18.80 -0.32 -3.58
C THR A 38 18.70 -1.38 -4.67
N GLY A 39 18.00 -1.07 -5.76
CA GLY A 39 17.75 -1.98 -6.88
C GLY A 39 16.45 -2.78 -6.77
N ASP A 40 15.82 -2.85 -5.60
CA ASP A 40 14.54 -3.56 -5.44
C ASP A 40 13.45 -2.92 -6.31
N ARG A 41 12.60 -3.76 -6.91
CA ARG A 41 11.42 -3.31 -7.64
C ARG A 41 10.28 -3.13 -6.67
N VAL A 42 9.78 -1.90 -6.58
CA VAL A 42 8.75 -1.53 -5.61
C VAL A 42 7.49 -1.04 -6.32
N LEU A 43 6.34 -1.57 -5.91
CA LEU A 43 5.04 -1.05 -6.32
C LEU A 43 4.42 -0.25 -5.16
N ASP A 44 4.17 1.03 -5.37
CA ASP A 44 3.42 1.89 -4.44
C ASP A 44 1.97 1.99 -4.91
N VAL A 45 1.04 1.31 -4.25
CA VAL A 45 -0.38 1.25 -4.64
C VAL A 45 -1.18 2.27 -3.84
N GLY A 46 -1.89 3.16 -4.54
CA GLY A 46 -2.52 4.34 -3.96
C GLY A 46 -1.49 5.38 -3.50
N ALA A 47 -0.51 5.64 -4.36
CA ALA A 47 0.68 6.46 -4.09
C ALA A 47 0.35 7.93 -3.77
N GLY A 48 -0.89 8.38 -4.00
CA GLY A 48 -1.37 9.70 -3.65
C GLY A 48 -0.51 10.81 -4.27
N SER A 49 -0.04 11.73 -3.43
CA SER A 49 0.83 12.85 -3.84
C SER A 49 2.29 12.46 -4.09
N GLY A 50 2.63 11.17 -4.03
CA GLY A 50 3.96 10.65 -4.38
C GLY A 50 5.02 10.77 -3.30
N ARG A 51 4.64 11.04 -2.03
CA ARG A 51 5.61 11.07 -0.92
C ARG A 51 6.37 9.75 -0.79
N ASP A 52 5.63 8.65 -0.76
CA ASP A 52 6.19 7.32 -0.49
C ASP A 52 6.97 6.84 -1.73
N ALA A 53 6.41 6.98 -2.93
CA ALA A 53 7.12 6.77 -4.20
C ALA A 53 8.43 7.57 -4.33
N HIS A 54 8.45 8.86 -3.97
CA HIS A 54 9.67 9.68 -4.01
C HIS A 54 10.73 9.17 -3.03
N TRP A 55 10.33 8.86 -1.80
CA TRP A 55 11.25 8.31 -0.80
C TRP A 55 11.82 6.94 -1.21
N LEU A 56 11.01 6.07 -1.81
CA LEU A 56 11.45 4.79 -2.34
C LEU A 56 12.47 4.99 -3.48
N ASN A 57 12.22 5.94 -4.37
CA ASN A 57 13.14 6.28 -5.46
C ASN A 57 14.48 6.81 -4.92
N ASP A 58 14.45 7.70 -3.91
CA ASP A 58 15.65 8.25 -3.28
C ASP A 58 16.52 7.18 -2.58
N ARG A 59 15.93 6.03 -2.24
CA ARG A 59 16.65 4.85 -1.73
C ARG A 59 17.30 4.01 -2.83
N GLY A 60 17.10 4.39 -4.08
CA GLY A 60 17.60 3.71 -5.27
C GLY A 60 16.75 2.51 -5.69
N CYS A 61 15.48 2.46 -5.29
CA CYS A 61 14.54 1.43 -5.74
C CYS A 61 14.02 1.75 -7.16
N GLN A 62 13.58 0.73 -7.88
CA GLN A 62 12.86 0.89 -9.15
C GLN A 62 11.35 0.97 -8.85
N VAL A 63 10.78 2.17 -8.92
CA VAL A 63 9.42 2.42 -8.40
C VAL A 63 8.40 2.52 -9.52
N ILE A 64 7.31 1.76 -9.36
CA ILE A 64 6.05 1.97 -10.08
C ILE A 64 5.01 2.45 -9.08
N ALA A 65 4.36 3.57 -9.36
CA ALA A 65 3.33 4.18 -8.52
C ALA A 65 1.96 4.08 -9.20
N CYS A 66 0.96 3.58 -8.47
CA CYS A 66 -0.42 3.54 -8.92
C CYS A 66 -1.26 4.53 -8.13
N GLU A 67 -1.96 5.41 -8.82
CA GLU A 67 -2.88 6.35 -8.18
C GLU A 67 -4.04 6.62 -9.14
N PRO A 68 -5.30 6.31 -8.79
CA PRO A 68 -6.44 6.57 -9.67
C PRO A 68 -6.80 8.06 -9.78
N CYS A 69 -6.64 8.84 -8.70
CA CYS A 69 -6.94 10.28 -8.68
C CYS A 69 -5.96 11.04 -9.58
N ASN A 70 -6.46 11.63 -10.66
CA ASN A 70 -5.67 12.37 -11.63
C ASN A 70 -4.95 13.55 -10.99
N SER A 71 -5.64 14.34 -10.16
CA SER A 71 -5.03 15.52 -9.54
C SER A 71 -3.91 15.18 -8.57
N LEU A 72 -4.00 14.06 -7.84
CA LEU A 72 -2.93 13.57 -6.98
C LEU A 72 -1.77 12.98 -7.78
N ARG A 73 -2.08 12.15 -8.78
CA ARG A 73 -1.10 11.56 -9.68
C ARG A 73 -0.25 12.63 -10.38
N GLU A 74 -0.86 13.69 -10.92
CA GLU A 74 -0.12 14.80 -11.52
C GLU A 74 0.82 15.52 -10.53
N ILE A 75 0.44 15.62 -9.25
CA ILE A 75 1.31 16.18 -8.20
C ILE A 75 2.50 15.25 -7.97
N GLY A 76 2.25 13.94 -7.86
CA GLY A 76 3.29 12.92 -7.68
C GLY A 76 4.25 12.81 -8.86
N GLU A 77 3.75 12.85 -10.10
CA GLU A 77 4.56 12.88 -11.32
C GLU A 77 5.50 14.10 -11.35
N ARG A 78 5.00 15.28 -10.95
CA ARG A 78 5.85 16.49 -10.84
C ARG A 78 6.91 16.37 -9.76
N LEU A 79 6.58 15.74 -8.62
CA LEU A 79 7.51 15.54 -7.51
C LEU A 79 8.62 14.56 -7.86
N THR A 80 8.30 13.49 -8.57
CA THR A 80 9.21 12.35 -8.83
C THR A 80 9.92 12.43 -10.17
N GLY A 81 9.42 13.24 -11.11
CA GLY A 81 9.98 13.37 -12.45
C GLY A 81 9.82 12.09 -13.27
N ARG A 82 10.85 11.73 -14.04
CA ARG A 82 10.82 10.56 -14.95
C ARG A 82 11.34 9.27 -14.33
N GLU A 83 11.85 9.33 -13.09
CA GLU A 83 12.46 8.18 -12.42
C GLU A 83 11.40 7.19 -11.89
N VAL A 84 10.18 7.67 -11.65
CA VAL A 84 9.04 6.85 -11.20
C VAL A 84 8.03 6.71 -12.33
N LEU A 85 7.64 5.47 -12.64
CA LEU A 85 6.54 5.22 -13.58
C LEU A 85 5.19 5.33 -12.87
N TRP A 86 4.32 6.21 -13.37
CA TRP A 86 2.97 6.41 -12.83
C TRP A 86 1.90 5.74 -13.68
N LEU A 87 0.96 5.08 -13.02
CA LEU A 87 -0.19 4.43 -13.63
C LEU A 87 -1.49 4.91 -12.99
N ASN A 88 -2.47 5.23 -13.84
CA ASN A 88 -3.86 5.35 -13.41
C ASN A 88 -4.44 3.94 -13.22
N ASP A 89 -4.23 3.36 -12.06
CA ASP A 89 -4.64 1.99 -11.72
C ASP A 89 -5.05 1.91 -10.25
N GLU A 90 -5.85 0.92 -9.90
CA GLU A 90 -6.42 0.81 -8.55
C GLU A 90 -6.76 -0.62 -8.14
N LEU A 91 -6.90 -0.82 -6.83
CA LEU A 91 -7.51 -2.02 -6.28
C LEU A 91 -9.01 -2.08 -6.60
N PRO A 92 -9.60 -3.28 -6.73
CA PRO A 92 -9.00 -4.58 -6.44
C PRO A 92 -8.21 -5.22 -7.59
N CYS A 93 -8.28 -4.70 -8.81
CA CYS A 93 -7.80 -5.42 -10.00
C CYS A 93 -6.34 -5.15 -10.36
N VAL A 94 -5.85 -3.92 -10.19
CA VAL A 94 -4.49 -3.49 -10.61
C VAL A 94 -4.15 -3.97 -12.04
N ASP A 95 -5.08 -3.73 -12.97
CA ASP A 95 -5.09 -4.31 -14.32
C ASP A 95 -3.94 -3.81 -15.19
N LYS A 96 -3.52 -2.55 -15.03
CA LYS A 96 -2.44 -1.97 -15.83
C LYS A 96 -1.08 -2.47 -15.35
N VAL A 97 -0.89 -2.55 -14.03
CA VAL A 97 0.32 -3.15 -13.45
C VAL A 97 0.45 -4.60 -13.89
N SER A 98 -0.63 -5.37 -13.83
CA SER A 98 -0.64 -6.78 -14.23
C SER A 98 -0.22 -6.98 -15.69
N LYS A 99 -0.55 -6.03 -16.58
CA LYS A 99 -0.15 -6.05 -17.99
C LYS A 99 1.32 -5.75 -18.24
N LEU A 100 2.05 -5.17 -17.27
CA LEU A 100 3.50 -4.99 -17.38
C LEU A 100 4.27 -6.30 -17.29
N ALA A 101 3.62 -7.38 -16.83
CA ALA A 101 4.24 -8.70 -16.62
C ALA A 101 5.50 -8.66 -15.73
N GLN A 102 5.59 -7.65 -14.85
CA GLN A 102 6.66 -7.47 -13.88
C GLN A 102 6.21 -7.97 -12.50
N LYS A 103 7.14 -8.55 -11.75
CA LYS A 103 6.96 -8.87 -10.34
C LYS A 103 7.75 -7.89 -9.46
N PHE A 104 7.33 -7.77 -8.20
CA PHE A 104 7.87 -6.81 -7.26
C PHE A 104 8.46 -7.49 -6.04
N ASP A 105 9.60 -6.96 -5.59
CA ASP A 105 10.28 -7.39 -4.39
C ASP A 105 9.54 -6.84 -3.16
N VAL A 106 9.01 -5.62 -3.27
CA VAL A 106 8.14 -5.00 -2.25
C VAL A 106 6.90 -4.38 -2.88
N ILE A 107 5.73 -4.59 -2.27
CA ILE A 107 4.51 -3.83 -2.56
C ILE A 107 4.12 -3.06 -1.30
N LEU A 108 3.97 -1.75 -1.43
CA LEU A 108 3.53 -0.84 -0.38
C LEU A 108 2.08 -0.43 -0.61
N LEU A 109 1.26 -0.57 0.43
CA LEU A 109 -0.14 -0.15 0.46
C LEU A 109 -0.36 0.77 1.67
N SER A 110 0.12 2.00 1.56
CA SER A 110 0.16 3.01 2.61
C SER A 110 -1.18 3.76 2.73
N ALA A 111 -1.93 3.55 3.81
CA ALA A 111 -3.19 4.24 4.08
C ALA A 111 -4.24 4.12 2.96
N VAL A 112 -4.34 2.94 2.34
CA VAL A 112 -5.25 2.68 1.20
C VAL A 112 -6.31 1.61 1.52
N TRP A 113 -5.99 0.62 2.35
CA TRP A 113 -6.87 -0.54 2.59
C TRP A 113 -8.26 -0.19 3.13
N MET A 114 -8.36 0.86 3.95
CA MET A 114 -9.63 1.34 4.50
C MET A 114 -10.59 1.91 3.45
N HIS A 115 -10.12 2.21 2.23
CA HIS A 115 -10.97 2.68 1.14
C HIS A 115 -11.54 1.53 0.29
N LEU A 116 -11.06 0.28 0.48
CA LEU A 116 -11.54 -0.89 -0.27
C LEU A 116 -12.72 -1.57 0.46
N PRO A 117 -13.91 -1.65 -0.17
CA PRO A 117 -15.05 -2.34 0.41
C PRO A 117 -14.76 -3.82 0.68
N ASN A 118 -15.30 -4.37 1.78
CA ASN A 118 -15.03 -5.75 2.22
C ASN A 118 -15.23 -6.80 1.11
N LYS A 119 -16.27 -6.65 0.28
CA LYS A 119 -16.56 -7.56 -0.85
C LYS A 119 -15.46 -7.64 -1.91
N HIS A 120 -14.56 -6.65 -1.97
CA HIS A 120 -13.45 -6.58 -2.93
C HIS A 120 -12.09 -6.95 -2.32
N ARG A 121 -12.02 -7.12 -1.00
CA ARG A 121 -10.75 -7.33 -0.28
C ARG A 121 -10.07 -8.65 -0.64
N GLN A 122 -10.83 -9.75 -0.79
CA GLN A 122 -10.25 -11.03 -1.20
C GLN A 122 -9.57 -10.94 -2.57
N GLN A 123 -10.25 -10.34 -3.55
CA GLN A 123 -9.67 -10.11 -4.88
C GLN A 123 -8.46 -9.17 -4.82
N GLY A 124 -8.52 -8.12 -4.00
CA GLY A 124 -7.42 -7.18 -3.82
C GLY A 124 -6.15 -7.87 -3.30
N ILE A 125 -6.27 -8.66 -2.23
CA ILE A 125 -5.12 -9.42 -1.68
C ILE A 125 -4.59 -10.43 -2.69
N GLN A 126 -5.46 -11.14 -3.41
CA GLN A 126 -5.02 -12.08 -4.45
C GLN A 126 -4.26 -11.39 -5.58
N SER A 127 -4.72 -10.22 -6.03
CA SER A 127 -4.05 -9.45 -7.08
C SER A 127 -2.67 -8.97 -6.61
N LEU A 128 -2.57 -8.40 -5.41
CA LEU A 128 -1.29 -7.99 -4.81
C LEU A 128 -0.34 -9.18 -4.65
N ALA A 129 -0.84 -10.30 -4.11
CA ALA A 129 -0.04 -11.51 -3.93
C ALA A 129 0.44 -12.09 -5.27
N SER A 130 -0.33 -11.93 -6.34
CA SER A 130 0.06 -12.39 -7.67
C SER A 130 1.19 -11.54 -8.25
N LEU A 131 1.33 -10.29 -7.84
CA LEU A 131 2.35 -9.35 -8.34
C LEU A 131 3.69 -9.46 -7.60
N LEU A 132 3.74 -10.13 -6.45
CA LEU A 132 4.99 -10.32 -5.71
C LEU A 132 5.90 -11.36 -6.39
N GLU A 133 7.20 -11.12 -6.28
CA GLU A 133 8.23 -12.14 -6.48
C GLU A 133 8.16 -13.24 -5.41
N SER A 134 8.90 -14.32 -5.66
CA SER A 134 9.20 -15.31 -4.62
C SER A 134 9.85 -14.62 -3.41
N ASN A 135 9.34 -14.87 -2.21
CA ASN A 135 9.76 -14.21 -0.95
C ASN A 135 9.54 -12.68 -0.91
N GLY A 136 8.86 -12.09 -1.90
CA GLY A 136 8.53 -10.67 -1.91
C GLY A 136 7.61 -10.29 -0.74
N ILE A 137 7.67 -9.01 -0.36
CA ILE A 137 7.01 -8.49 0.84
C ILE A 137 5.86 -7.55 0.45
N LEU A 138 4.70 -7.74 1.08
CA LEU A 138 3.58 -6.82 1.05
C LEU A 138 3.46 -6.11 2.40
N VAL A 139 3.52 -4.79 2.38
CA VAL A 139 3.36 -3.93 3.56
C VAL A 139 2.04 -3.17 3.45
N ILE A 140 1.15 -3.36 4.42
CA ILE A 140 -0.15 -2.68 4.48
C ILE A 140 -0.26 -1.91 5.80
N SER A 141 -0.57 -0.61 5.73
CA SER A 141 -0.97 0.14 6.93
C SER A 141 -2.50 0.23 7.04
N LEU A 142 -2.99 -0.12 8.22
CA LEU A 142 -4.39 -0.11 8.60
C LEU A 142 -4.65 1.07 9.52
N ARG A 143 -5.57 1.94 9.09
CA ARG A 143 -6.05 3.06 9.90
C ARG A 143 -7.33 2.66 10.61
N TYR A 144 -7.26 2.54 11.93
CA TYR A 144 -8.44 2.42 12.78
C TYR A 144 -8.99 3.81 13.08
N GLY A 145 -10.31 3.90 13.21
CA GLY A 145 -11.05 5.16 13.33
C GLY A 145 -11.61 5.65 11.99
N GLY A 146 -12.70 6.40 12.06
CA GLY A 146 -13.43 6.91 10.89
C GLY A 146 -12.81 8.16 10.26
N PHE A 147 -13.41 8.61 9.17
CA PHE A 147 -13.20 9.96 8.64
C PHE A 147 -14.37 10.86 9.07
N ASN A 148 -14.07 12.12 9.39
CA ASN A 148 -15.05 13.16 9.74
C ASN A 148 -15.16 14.25 8.65
N ASP A 149 -14.53 14.03 7.49
CA ASP A 149 -14.42 15.01 6.39
C ASP A 149 -15.16 14.57 5.12
N GLY A 150 -15.99 13.54 5.20
CA GLY A 150 -16.81 13.06 4.08
C GLY A 150 -16.16 11.99 3.20
N ARG A 151 -14.93 11.55 3.52
CA ARG A 151 -14.36 10.34 2.91
C ARG A 151 -15.12 9.09 3.33
N GLU A 152 -15.35 8.20 2.38
CA GLU A 152 -15.84 6.87 2.70
C GLU A 152 -14.69 5.97 3.16
N SER A 153 -14.93 5.25 4.25
CA SER A 153 -14.02 4.25 4.79
C SER A 153 -14.79 3.04 5.29
N PHE A 154 -14.16 1.88 5.16
CA PHE A 154 -14.62 0.61 5.67
C PHE A 154 -13.77 0.20 6.87
N PRO A 155 -14.36 -0.31 7.96
CA PRO A 155 -13.60 -0.81 9.10
C PRO A 155 -12.52 -1.81 8.67
N VAL A 156 -11.36 -1.75 9.30
CA VAL A 156 -10.21 -2.60 9.02
C VAL A 156 -9.93 -3.54 10.19
N SER A 157 -9.33 -4.69 9.91
CA SER A 157 -8.99 -5.70 10.92
C SER A 157 -7.75 -6.48 10.49
N VAL A 158 -6.75 -6.56 11.38
CA VAL A 158 -5.60 -7.46 11.17
C VAL A 158 -6.07 -8.91 11.07
N THR A 159 -7.04 -9.34 11.88
CA THR A 159 -7.58 -10.71 11.84
C THR A 159 -8.24 -11.03 10.50
N GLU A 160 -9.03 -10.11 9.96
CA GLU A 160 -9.61 -10.26 8.62
C GLU A 160 -8.49 -10.31 7.57
N LEU A 161 -7.55 -9.36 7.62
CA LEU A 161 -6.44 -9.29 6.67
C LEU A 161 -5.61 -10.58 6.64
N LYS A 162 -5.33 -11.16 7.81
CA LYS A 162 -4.66 -12.45 7.95
C LYS A 162 -5.46 -13.58 7.31
N ALA A 163 -6.77 -13.66 7.54
CA ALA A 163 -7.62 -14.68 6.94
C ALA A 163 -7.69 -14.57 5.40
N LEU A 164 -7.66 -13.35 4.87
CA LEU A 164 -7.58 -13.12 3.42
C LEU A 164 -6.21 -13.57 2.86
N ALA A 165 -5.12 -13.29 3.59
CA ALA A 165 -3.75 -13.65 3.22
C ALA A 165 -3.54 -15.18 3.17
N ASP A 166 -4.10 -15.92 4.13
CA ASP A 166 -4.06 -17.39 4.18
C ASP A 166 -4.67 -18.02 2.89
N ASN A 167 -5.61 -17.32 2.24
CA ASN A 167 -6.25 -17.70 0.98
C ASN A 167 -5.56 -17.11 -0.28
N ALA A 168 -4.36 -16.54 -0.15
CA ALA A 168 -3.68 -15.80 -1.22
C ALA A 168 -2.16 -16.04 -1.30
N ASP A 169 -1.65 -17.19 -0.83
CA ASP A 169 -0.21 -17.51 -0.81
C ASP A 169 0.64 -16.46 -0.08
N LEU A 170 0.07 -15.83 0.94
CA LEU A 170 0.76 -14.86 1.80
C LEU A 170 0.75 -15.38 3.22
N ALA A 171 1.88 -15.20 3.92
CA ALA A 171 1.96 -15.41 5.35
C ALA A 171 2.25 -14.07 6.02
N MET A 172 1.49 -13.74 7.05
CA MET A 172 1.83 -12.63 7.93
C MET A 172 3.08 -12.97 8.73
N VAL A 173 4.12 -12.14 8.61
CA VAL A 173 5.41 -12.34 9.28
C VAL A 173 5.62 -11.38 10.43
N ASP A 174 4.97 -10.22 10.41
CA ASP A 174 5.01 -9.24 11.49
C ASP A 174 3.81 -8.30 11.50
N GLU A 175 3.58 -7.70 12.66
CA GLU A 175 2.62 -6.64 12.91
C GLU A 175 3.27 -5.59 13.82
N PHE A 176 3.07 -4.32 13.49
CA PHE A 176 3.58 -3.18 14.26
C PHE A 176 2.45 -2.24 14.64
N GLU A 177 2.52 -1.70 15.86
CA GLU A 177 1.77 -0.50 16.24
C GLU A 177 2.51 0.74 15.73
N GLY A 178 1.76 1.75 15.28
CA GLY A 178 2.32 3.01 14.82
C GLY A 178 1.61 4.21 15.44
N ASP A 179 2.39 5.25 15.69
CA ASP A 179 1.89 6.53 16.17
C ASP A 179 1.13 7.28 15.06
N ASP A 180 0.04 7.96 15.43
CA ASP A 180 -0.57 8.93 14.54
C ASP A 180 0.27 10.21 14.51
N LEU A 181 1.11 10.36 13.48
CA LEU A 181 1.99 11.53 13.32
C LEU A 181 1.22 12.86 13.08
N GLN A 182 -0.11 12.80 12.94
CA GLN A 182 -0.99 13.97 12.90
C GLN A 182 -1.68 14.26 14.24
N LEU A 183 -1.34 13.52 15.30
CA LEU A 183 -1.79 13.68 16.68
C LEU A 183 -3.32 13.63 16.86
N ARG A 184 -4.01 12.81 16.06
CA ARG A 184 -5.46 12.60 16.17
C ARG A 184 -5.74 11.51 17.20
N GLN A 185 -6.47 11.86 18.26
CA GLN A 185 -6.68 10.97 19.41
C GLN A 185 -7.46 9.70 19.08
N ASP A 186 -8.36 9.74 18.10
CA ASP A 186 -9.22 8.59 17.74
C ASP A 186 -8.60 7.67 16.68
N ILE A 187 -7.36 7.93 16.25
CA ILE A 187 -6.70 7.22 15.15
C ILE A 187 -5.58 6.34 15.70
N VAL A 188 -5.68 5.06 15.39
CA VAL A 188 -4.64 4.06 15.70
C VAL A 188 -4.16 3.44 14.40
N TRP A 189 -2.84 3.29 14.27
CA TRP A 189 -2.24 2.65 13.10
C TRP A 189 -1.72 1.26 13.47
N ARG A 190 -1.98 0.31 12.58
CA ARG A 190 -1.28 -0.98 12.53
C ARG A 190 -0.58 -1.10 11.20
N THR A 191 0.66 -1.56 11.18
CA THR A 191 1.34 -1.96 9.94
C THR A 191 1.51 -3.47 9.94
N VAL A 192 0.99 -4.13 8.91
CA VAL A 192 1.11 -5.58 8.72
C VAL A 192 2.11 -5.84 7.61
N VAL A 193 3.05 -6.74 7.88
CA VAL A 193 4.04 -7.21 6.90
C VAL A 193 3.73 -8.67 6.57
N MET A 194 3.53 -8.94 5.29
CA MET A 194 3.25 -10.27 4.76
C MET A 194 4.31 -10.66 3.73
N GLN A 195 4.64 -11.93 3.68
CA GLN A 195 5.60 -12.47 2.73
C GLN A 195 4.94 -13.49 1.80
N LYS A 196 5.33 -13.47 0.52
CA LYS A 196 4.90 -14.45 -0.48
C LYS A 196 5.44 -15.84 -0.10
N VAL A 197 4.54 -16.79 0.12
CA VAL A 197 4.87 -18.18 0.43
C VAL A 197 5.01 -18.97 -0.87
N ILE A 198 6.11 -19.71 -1.02
CA ILE A 198 6.30 -20.62 -2.16
C ILE A 198 5.51 -21.90 -1.87
N ALA A 199 4.87 -22.47 -2.89
CA ALA A 199 4.05 -23.69 -2.77
C ALA A 199 4.78 -24.90 -2.12
N ALA A 200 6.11 -24.92 -2.11
CA ALA A 200 6.91 -25.96 -1.46
C ALA A 200 6.77 -26.00 0.09
N ASP A 201 6.39 -24.90 0.73
CA ASP A 201 6.25 -24.82 2.19
C ASP A 201 4.89 -25.27 2.73
N LYS A 202 3.88 -25.45 1.86
CA LYS A 202 2.54 -25.92 2.27
C LYS A 202 2.51 -27.42 2.62
N GLY A 203 3.54 -28.18 2.25
CA GLY A 203 3.64 -29.63 2.47
C GLY A 203 4.16 -30.05 3.85
N LYS A 204 4.68 -29.13 4.68
CA LYS A 204 5.33 -29.49 5.96
C LYS A 204 4.49 -29.29 7.23
N LYS A 205 3.26 -28.76 7.14
CA LYS A 205 2.44 -28.42 8.32
C LYS A 205 1.28 -29.39 8.66
N HIS A 206 1.17 -30.54 7.97
CA HIS A 206 0.14 -31.56 8.28
C HIS A 206 0.73 -32.91 8.73
N GLY A 207 1.91 -32.90 9.34
CA GLY A 207 2.54 -34.12 9.85
C GLY A 207 3.26 -33.89 11.17
N ALA A 208 2.50 -33.78 12.26
CA ALA A 208 2.89 -34.14 13.63
C ALA A 208 1.62 -34.23 14.49
#